data_AF-A0A4R6FNQ2-F1
#
_entry.id   AF-A0A4R6FNQ2-F1
#
_cell.length_a   1.000
_cell.length_b   1.000
_cell.length_c   1.000
_cell.angle_alpha   90.00
_cell.angle_beta   90.00
_cell.angle_gamma   90.00
#
_symmetry.space_group_name_H-M   'P 1'
#
loop_
_entity.id
_entity.type
_entity.pdbx_description
1 polymer ?
#
loop_
_entity_poly.entity_id
_entity_poly.type
_entity_poly.pdbx_seq_one_letter_code
_entity_poly.pdbx_strand_id
1 'polypeptide(L)'
;MQAQDRNESHREKIKELKTAFFTQELNLDKKKAQQFWPIYNDYESSLHDLRKREHRDLPNLECISEEDAKDMLEEYVAIEKQDYLLKQKLFDDLKEIMTAQEIIKLHKLEDEFHKKLIKEYRARKNQ
;
A
#
# COMPACT_ATOMS: atom_id res chain seq x y z
N MET A 1 13.09 17.95 16.33
CA MET A 1 12.77 16.59 16.81
C MET A 1 11.26 16.33 16.94
N GLN A 2 10.41 17.25 17.43
CA GLN A 2 8.98 16.97 17.67
C GLN A 2 8.06 16.69 16.45
N ALA A 3 8.47 17.02 15.21
CA ALA A 3 7.66 16.77 14.01
C ALA A 3 7.86 15.37 13.40
N GLN A 4 9.05 14.77 13.59
CA GLN A 4 9.34 13.41 13.12
C GLN A 4 8.63 12.37 14.01
N ASP A 5 8.66 12.54 15.33
CA ASP A 5 7.98 11.63 16.27
C ASP A 5 6.47 11.54 16.05
N ARG A 6 5.80 12.65 15.69
CA ARG A 6 4.35 12.64 15.41
C ARG A 6 4.00 11.87 14.14
N ASN A 7 4.82 11.97 13.10
CA ASN A 7 4.57 11.29 11.83
C ASN A 7 4.81 9.77 11.97
N GLU A 8 5.81 9.37 12.73
CA GLU A 8 6.11 7.97 13.01
C GLU A 8 5.03 7.31 13.87
N SER A 9 4.65 7.93 14.99
CA SER A 9 3.55 7.46 15.86
C SER A 9 2.23 7.32 15.11
N HIS A 10 1.97 8.22 14.15
CA HIS A 10 0.76 8.15 13.34
C HIS A 10 0.77 6.97 12.36
N ARG A 11 1.92 6.71 11.73
CA ARG A 11 2.09 5.57 10.82
C ARG A 11 1.96 4.24 11.54
N GLU A 12 2.50 4.13 12.75
CA GLU A 12 2.35 2.95 13.60
C GLU A 12 0.89 2.69 13.95
N LYS A 13 0.16 3.73 14.37
CA LYS A 13 -1.27 3.60 14.66
C LYS A 13 -2.09 3.12 13.46
N ILE A 14 -1.76 3.58 12.25
CA ILE A 14 -2.43 3.11 11.02
C ILE A 14 -2.13 1.64 10.76
N LYS A 15 -0.86 1.21 10.93
CA LYS A 15 -0.47 -0.19 10.78
C LYS A 15 -1.20 -1.09 11.79
N GLU A 16 -1.32 -0.68 13.04
CA GLU A 16 -2.07 -1.40 14.06
C GLU A 16 -3.55 -1.55 13.69
N LEU A 17 -4.19 -0.45 13.28
CA LEU A 17 -5.59 -0.46 12.83
C LEU A 17 -5.79 -1.38 11.63
N LYS A 18 -4.86 -1.35 10.66
CA LYS A 18 -4.89 -2.23 9.48
C LYS A 18 -4.75 -3.69 9.88
N THR A 19 -3.81 -3.98 10.77
CA THR A 19 -3.54 -5.32 11.29
C THR A 19 -4.77 -5.90 11.98
N ALA A 20 -5.38 -5.12 12.89
CA ALA A 20 -6.60 -5.53 13.58
C ALA A 20 -7.77 -5.75 12.61
N PHE A 21 -7.97 -4.82 11.67
CA PHE A 21 -9.05 -4.88 10.69
C PHE A 21 -8.93 -6.13 9.80
N PHE A 22 -7.75 -6.40 9.23
CA PHE A 22 -7.56 -7.57 8.36
C PHE A 22 -7.60 -8.88 9.13
N THR A 23 -7.05 -8.93 10.34
CA THR A 23 -7.12 -10.14 11.18
C THR A 23 -8.57 -10.52 11.49
N GLN A 24 -9.41 -9.53 11.83
CA GLN A 24 -10.84 -9.77 12.06
C GLN A 24 -11.56 -10.16 10.78
N GLU A 25 -11.42 -9.39 9.70
CA GLU A 25 -12.21 -9.60 8.50
C GLU A 25 -11.82 -10.87 7.72
N LEU A 26 -10.54 -11.24 7.73
CA LEU A 26 -10.08 -12.48 7.08
C LEU A 26 -10.12 -13.70 8.01
N ASN A 27 -10.57 -13.54 9.26
CA ASN A 27 -10.58 -14.60 10.27
C ASN A 27 -9.22 -15.31 10.36
N LEU A 28 -8.13 -14.54 10.41
CA LEU A 28 -6.78 -15.11 10.47
C LEU A 28 -6.56 -15.74 11.85
N ASP A 29 -6.58 -17.07 11.92
CA ASP A 29 -6.13 -17.79 13.10
C ASP A 29 -4.61 -17.61 13.32
N LYS A 30 -4.10 -18.04 14.48
CA LYS A 30 -2.67 -17.88 14.80
C LYS A 30 -1.73 -18.48 13.75
N LYS A 31 -2.10 -19.62 13.15
CA LYS A 31 -1.25 -20.32 12.19
C LYS A 31 -1.28 -19.62 10.83
N LYS A 32 -2.46 -19.25 10.32
CA LYS A 32 -2.62 -18.48 9.09
C LYS A 32 -1.97 -17.10 9.21
N ALA A 33 -2.15 -16.41 10.33
CA ALA A 33 -1.55 -15.09 10.57
C ALA A 33 -0.01 -15.13 10.50
N GLN A 34 0.63 -16.16 11.06
CA GLN A 34 2.08 -16.33 11.01
C GLN A 34 2.61 -16.50 9.57
N GLN A 35 1.81 -17.05 8.67
CA GLN A 35 2.16 -17.22 7.25
C GLN A 35 1.79 -15.99 6.42
N PHE A 36 0.63 -15.38 6.71
CA PHE A 36 0.08 -14.24 5.98
C PHE A 36 0.92 -12.97 6.14
N TRP A 37 1.26 -12.60 7.38
CA TRP A 37 1.89 -11.30 7.67
C TRP A 37 3.24 -11.10 6.99
N PRO A 38 4.15 -12.10 6.93
CA PRO A 38 5.40 -11.96 6.17
C PRO A 38 5.18 -11.62 4.69
N ILE A 39 4.26 -12.32 4.03
CA ILE A 39 3.93 -12.09 2.61
C ILE A 39 3.32 -10.69 2.42
N TYR A 40 2.33 -10.36 3.26
CA TYR A 40 1.62 -9.10 3.13
C TYR A 40 2.52 -7.89 3.45
N ASN A 41 3.40 -8.00 4.44
CA ASN A 41 4.33 -6.94 4.82
C ASN A 41 5.39 -6.68 3.75
N ASP A 42 5.89 -7.72 3.08
CA ASP A 42 6.81 -7.59 1.95
C ASP A 42 6.17 -6.84 0.78
N TYR A 43 4.93 -7.22 0.43
CA TYR A 43 4.13 -6.52 -0.57
C TYR A 43 3.88 -5.05 -0.18
N GLU A 44 3.42 -4.79 1.05
CA GLU A 44 3.20 -3.43 1.57
C GLU A 44 4.45 -2.56 1.51
N SER A 45 5.60 -3.11 1.91
CA SER A 45 6.87 -2.36 1.88
C SER A 45 7.26 -2.01 0.45
N SER A 46 7.16 -2.99 -0.45
CA SER A 46 7.48 -2.79 -1.87
C SER A 46 6.54 -1.79 -2.54
N LEU A 47 5.24 -1.89 -2.25
CA LEU A 47 4.23 -0.96 -2.74
C LEU A 47 4.43 0.45 -2.18
N HIS A 48 4.83 0.58 -0.92
CA HIS A 48 5.13 1.87 -0.31
C HIS A 48 6.31 2.57 -1.00
N ASP A 49 7.37 1.84 -1.30
CA ASP A 49 8.52 2.41 -2.01
C ASP A 49 8.21 2.71 -3.48
N LEU A 50 7.36 1.89 -4.12
CA LEU A 50 6.85 2.17 -5.46
C LEU A 50 6.00 3.46 -5.49
N ARG A 51 5.08 3.64 -4.53
CA ARG A 51 4.25 4.85 -4.42
C ARG A 51 5.06 6.12 -4.13
N LYS A 52 6.15 6.01 -3.36
CA LYS A 52 7.07 7.15 -3.19
C LYS A 52 7.72 7.56 -4.52
N ARG A 53 8.09 6.58 -5.34
CA ARG A 53 8.68 6.81 -6.66
C ARG A 53 7.67 7.44 -7.61
N GLU A 54 6.41 6.99 -7.56
CA GLU A 54 5.28 7.53 -8.32
C GLU A 54 4.93 8.97 -7.92
N HIS A 55 4.91 9.28 -6.63
CA HIS A 55 4.56 10.59 -6.10
C HIS A 55 5.78 11.51 -5.89
N ARG A 56 6.90 11.25 -6.58
CA ARG A 56 8.02 12.20 -6.59
C ARG A 56 7.54 13.55 -7.12
N ASP A 57 8.03 14.64 -6.51
CA ASP A 57 7.71 15.99 -6.98
C ASP A 57 8.11 16.11 -8.46
N LEU A 58 7.16 16.47 -9.30
CA LEU A 58 7.43 16.71 -10.70
C LEU A 58 8.15 18.05 -10.83
N PRO A 59 9.25 18.11 -11.62
CA PRO A 59 9.86 19.39 -11.96
C PRO A 59 8.86 20.26 -12.73
N ASN A 60 9.09 21.57 -12.77
CA ASN A 60 8.26 22.47 -13.56
C ASN A 60 8.23 22.00 -15.02
N LEU A 61 7.05 21.59 -15.50
CA LEU A 61 6.84 21.03 -16.83
C LEU A 61 7.18 22.03 -17.95
N GLU A 62 7.21 23.33 -17.64
CA GLU A 62 7.63 24.37 -18.59
C GLU A 62 9.17 24.47 -18.73
N CYS A 63 9.92 23.76 -17.89
CA CYS A 63 11.39 23.82 -17.83
C CYS A 63 12.07 22.47 -18.10
N ILE A 64 11.33 21.42 -18.45
CA ILE A 64 11.91 20.11 -18.78
C ILE A 64 12.29 20.01 -20.25
N SER A 65 13.35 19.26 -20.55
CA SER A 65 13.70 18.93 -21.93
C SER A 65 12.80 17.81 -22.48
N GLU A 66 12.77 17.65 -23.81
CA GLU A 66 12.11 16.51 -24.46
C GLU A 66 12.71 15.16 -24.05
N GLU A 67 14.00 15.13 -23.68
CA GLU A 67 14.68 13.94 -23.17
C GLU A 67 14.18 13.58 -21.77
N ASP A 68 14.14 14.55 -20.85
CA ASP A 68 13.58 14.36 -19.50
C ASP A 68 12.11 13.92 -19.54
N ALA A 69 11.33 14.48 -20.46
CA ALA A 69 9.92 14.11 -20.63
C ALA A 69 9.76 12.65 -21.07
N LYS A 70 10.65 12.13 -21.93
CA LYS A 70 10.65 10.72 -22.35
C LYS A 70 11.01 9.81 -21.19
N ASP A 71 12.05 10.15 -20.42
CA ASP A 71 12.44 9.38 -19.24
C ASP A 71 11.29 9.32 -18.21
N MET A 72 10.54 10.42 -18.04
CA MET A 72 9.35 10.44 -17.19
C MET A 72 8.24 9.53 -17.72
N LEU A 73 7.98 9.51 -19.03
CA LEU A 73 7.01 8.58 -19.64
C LEU A 73 7.41 7.13 -19.44
N GLU A 74 8.69 6.80 -19.65
CA GLU A 74 9.22 5.45 -19.40
C GLU A 74 9.09 5.06 -17.92
N GLU A 75 9.35 6.01 -17.02
CA GLU A 75 9.19 5.82 -15.58
C GLU A 75 7.75 5.51 -15.19
N TYR A 76 6.76 6.23 -15.72
CA TYR A 76 5.35 5.95 -15.45
C TYR A 76 4.96 4.52 -15.87
N VAL A 77 5.36 4.10 -17.08
CA VAL A 77 5.10 2.75 -17.56
C VAL A 77 5.84 1.70 -16.73
N ALA A 78 7.07 1.99 -16.30
CA ALA A 78 7.85 1.10 -15.44
C ALA A 78 7.18 0.90 -14.07
N ILE A 79 6.63 1.97 -13.49
CA ILE A 79 5.90 1.92 -12.21
C ILE A 79 4.64 1.06 -12.34
N GLU A 80 3.82 1.28 -13.38
CA GLU A 80 2.61 0.46 -13.61
C GLU A 80 2.96 -1.03 -13.76
N LYS A 81 4.03 -1.33 -14.51
CA LYS A 81 4.52 -2.70 -14.66
C LYS A 81 4.96 -3.30 -13.32
N GLN A 82 5.65 -2.53 -12.48
CA GLN A 82 6.08 -2.98 -11.17
C GLN A 82 4.88 -3.23 -10.23
N ASP A 83 3.87 -2.36 -10.23
CA ASP A 83 2.63 -2.56 -9.46
C ASP A 83 1.94 -3.87 -9.85
N TYR A 84 1.82 -4.13 -11.16
CA TYR A 84 1.27 -5.38 -11.67
C TYR A 84 2.05 -6.60 -11.18
N LEU A 85 3.39 -6.57 -11.27
CA LEU A 85 4.24 -7.68 -10.83
C LEU A 85 4.15 -7.92 -9.32
N LEU A 86 4.07 -6.85 -8.52
CA LEU A 86 3.87 -6.95 -7.07
C LEU A 86 2.53 -7.61 -6.73
N LYS A 87 1.44 -7.22 -7.41
CA LYS A 87 0.12 -7.84 -7.23
C LYS A 87 0.11 -9.30 -7.66
N GLN A 88 0.75 -9.62 -8.78
CA GLN A 88 0.89 -10.99 -9.26
C GLN A 88 1.60 -11.85 -8.21
N LYS A 89 2.77 -11.41 -7.74
CA LYS A 89 3.54 -12.09 -6.70
C LYS A 89 2.72 -12.30 -5.43
N LEU A 90 2.07 -11.23 -4.92
CA LEU A 90 1.21 -11.32 -3.75
C LEU A 90 0.14 -12.41 -3.91
N PHE A 91 -0.56 -12.44 -5.04
CA PHE A 91 -1.63 -13.41 -5.26
C PHE A 91 -1.08 -14.84 -5.39
N ASP A 92 0.07 -15.02 -6.01
CA ASP A 92 0.68 -16.34 -6.15
C ASP A 92 1.17 -16.86 -4.79
N ASP A 93 1.84 -16.04 -4.00
CA ASP A 93 2.28 -16.37 -2.64
C ASP A 93 1.09 -16.66 -1.71
N LEU A 94 0.01 -15.87 -1.80
CA LEU A 94 -1.18 -16.08 -0.96
C LEU A 94 -2.00 -17.31 -1.34
N LYS A 95 -1.99 -17.76 -2.60
CA LYS A 95 -2.69 -18.99 -3.04
C LYS A 95 -2.14 -20.24 -2.35
N GLU A 96 -0.90 -20.21 -1.88
CA GLU A 96 -0.31 -21.33 -1.14
C GLU A 96 -0.92 -21.53 0.25
N ILE A 97 -1.50 -20.47 0.83
CA ILE A 97 -1.96 -20.45 2.22
C ILE A 97 -3.45 -20.08 2.38
N MET A 98 -4.07 -19.53 1.35
CA MET A 98 -5.45 -19.03 1.34
C MET A 98 -6.17 -19.36 0.02
N THR A 99 -7.50 -19.43 0.07
CA THR A 99 -8.35 -19.64 -1.09
C THR A 99 -8.44 -18.38 -1.96
N ALA A 100 -8.73 -18.55 -3.25
CA ALA A 100 -8.96 -17.42 -4.17
C ALA A 100 -10.07 -16.48 -3.68
N GLN A 101 -11.11 -17.00 -3.02
CA GLN A 101 -12.17 -16.18 -2.45
C GLN A 101 -11.68 -15.28 -1.31
N GLU A 102 -10.82 -15.80 -0.42
CA GLU A 102 -10.19 -15.02 0.65
C GLU A 102 -9.27 -13.93 0.08
N ILE A 103 -8.53 -14.23 -1.00
CA ILE A 103 -7.65 -13.25 -1.67
C ILE A 103 -8.45 -12.12 -2.31
N ILE A 104 -9.57 -12.44 -2.98
CA ILE A 104 -10.48 -11.40 -3.51
C ILE A 104 -11.10 -10.59 -2.36
N LYS A 105 -11.39 -11.22 -1.22
CA LYS A 105 -11.85 -10.50 -0.02
C LYS A 105 -10.78 -9.54 0.48
N LEU A 106 -9.52 -9.96 0.61
CA LEU A 106 -8.39 -9.10 0.98
C LEU A 106 -8.33 -7.86 0.08
N HIS A 107 -8.41 -8.05 -1.23
CA HIS A 107 -8.36 -6.93 -2.17
C HIS A 107 -9.47 -5.89 -1.93
N LYS A 108 -10.70 -6.34 -1.65
CA LYS A 108 -11.81 -5.43 -1.27
C LYS A 108 -11.57 -4.74 0.07
N LEU A 109 -11.03 -5.46 1.05
CA LEU A 109 -10.74 -4.92 2.37
C LEU A 109 -9.66 -3.82 2.32
N GLU A 110 -8.70 -3.92 1.42
CA GLU A 110 -7.73 -2.83 1.18
C GLU A 110 -8.44 -1.55 0.77
N ASP A 111 -9.34 -1.60 -0.21
CA ASP A 111 -10.11 -0.43 -0.66
C ASP A 111 -10.99 0.15 0.44
N GLU A 112 -11.66 -0.72 1.21
CA GLU A 112 -12.52 -0.31 2.31
C GLU A 112 -11.74 0.34 3.44
N PHE A 113 -10.56 -0.20 3.77
CA PHE A 113 -9.66 0.37 4.77
C PHE A 113 -9.17 1.75 4.36
N HIS A 114 -8.73 1.93 3.10
CA HIS A 114 -8.32 3.24 2.59
C HIS A 114 -9.47 4.24 2.63
N LYS A 115 -10.68 3.84 2.21
CA LYS A 115 -11.88 4.70 2.28
C LYS A 115 -12.22 5.09 3.72
N LYS A 116 -12.13 4.14 4.67
CA LYS A 116 -12.40 4.38 6.09
C LYS A 116 -11.36 5.35 6.69
N LEU A 117 -10.07 5.14 6.43
CA LEU A 117 -9.01 6.05 6.85
C LEU A 117 -9.27 7.47 6.33
N ILE A 118 -9.52 7.63 5.03
CA ILE A 118 -9.76 8.96 4.44
C ILE A 118 -10.95 9.67 5.12
N LYS A 119 -12.04 8.94 5.40
CA LYS A 119 -13.19 9.49 6.14
C LYS A 119 -12.81 9.94 7.55
N GLU A 120 -12.05 9.13 8.29
CA GLU A 120 -11.60 9.48 9.65
C GLU A 120 -10.66 10.70 9.65
N TYR A 121 -9.73 10.79 8.70
CA TYR A 121 -8.85 11.96 8.55
C TYR A 121 -9.64 13.24 8.26
N ARG A 122 -10.61 13.17 7.34
CA ARG A 122 -11.46 14.33 7.01
C ARG A 122 -12.32 14.77 8.20
N ALA A 123 -12.84 13.81 8.98
CA ALA A 123 -13.63 14.12 10.17
C ALA A 123 -12.80 14.85 11.25
N ARG A 124 -11.54 14.46 11.45
CA ARG A 124 -10.62 15.12 12.41
C ARG A 124 -10.13 16.50 11.97
N LYS A 125 -10.10 16.79 10.66
CA LYS A 125 -9.70 18.11 10.13
C LYS A 125 -10.82 19.16 10.23
N ASN A 126 -12.07 18.71 10.36
CA ASN A 126 -13.25 19.58 10.50
C ASN A 126 -13.67 19.82 11.96
N GLN A 127 -12.84 19.41 12.92
CA GLN A 127 -12.94 19.73 14.34
C GLN A 127 -11.75 20.59 14.75
#